data_AF-A0A353DEJ1-F1
#
_entry.id   AF-A0A353DEJ1-F1
#
_cell.length_a   1.000
_cell.length_b   1.000
_cell.length_c   1.000
_cell.angle_alpha   90.00
_cell.angle_beta   90.00
_cell.angle_gamma   90.00
#
_symmetry.space_group_name_H-M   'P 1'
#
loop_
_entity.id
_entity.type
_entity.pdbx_description
1 polymer ?
#
loop_
_entity_poly.entity_id
_entity_poly.type
_entity_poly.pdbx_seq_one_letter_code
_entity_poly.pdbx_strand_id
1 'polypeptide(L)' 'LTPVRFDVYREASNQVRVIFGRYTDLVEPLSLDEAYLDLSHRKESGEALAQEIRERIYEETK' A
#
# COMPACT_ATOMS: atom_id res chain seq x y z
N LEU A 1 -21.20 6.20 -18.62
CA LEU A 1 -19.76 6.49 -18.49
C LEU A 1 -19.58 7.38 -17.26
N THR A 2 -18.73 6.99 -16.32
CA THR A 2 -18.46 7.76 -15.10
C THR A 2 -17.24 8.65 -15.33
N PRO A 3 -17.26 9.94 -14.94
CA PRO A 3 -16.10 10.83 -15.12
C PRO A 3 -14.92 10.40 -14.25
N VAL A 4 -13.72 10.52 -14.81
CA VAL A 4 -12.47 10.17 -14.13
C VAL A 4 -12.15 11.22 -13.06
N ARG A 5 -11.82 10.79 -11.84
CA ARG A 5 -11.46 11.66 -10.71
C ARG A 5 -10.01 11.45 -10.28
N PHE A 6 -9.06 11.90 -11.10
CA PHE A 6 -7.62 11.66 -10.87
C PHE A 6 -7.13 12.08 -9.49
N ASP A 7 -7.64 13.19 -8.94
CA ASP A 7 -7.18 13.69 -7.65
C ASP A 7 -7.55 12.74 -6.51
N VAL A 8 -8.74 12.14 -6.55
CA VAL A 8 -9.15 11.17 -5.52
C VAL A 8 -8.34 9.88 -5.62
N TYR A 9 -8.00 9.43 -6.83
CA TYR A 9 -7.15 8.25 -7.01
C TYR A 9 -5.72 8.50 -6.50
N ARG A 10 -5.18 9.70 -6.73
CA ARG A 10 -3.87 10.11 -6.21
C ARG A 10 -3.87 10.20 -4.69
N GLU A 11 -4.92 10.75 -4.10
CA GLU A 11 -5.08 10.84 -2.65
C GLU A 11 -5.13 9.45 -2.00
N ALA A 12 -5.95 8.54 -2.54
CA ALA A 12 -6.01 7.16 -2.07
C ALA A 12 -4.66 6.43 -2.21
N SER A 13 -3.98 6.59 -3.36
CA SER A 13 -2.63 6.04 -3.58
C SER A 13 -1.63 6.52 -2.51
N ASN A 14 -1.67 7.82 -2.17
CA ASN A 14 -0.80 8.39 -1.16
C ASN A 14 -1.08 7.81 0.23
N GLN A 15 -2.35 7.62 0.61
CA GLN A 15 -2.71 6.98 1.88
C GLN A 15 -2.15 5.56 1.98
N VAL A 16 -2.30 4.76 0.92
CA VAL A 16 -1.77 3.39 0.86
C VAL A 16 -0.24 3.38 0.94
N ARG A 17 0.45 4.30 0.24
CA ARG A 17 1.92 4.43 0.28
C ARG A 17 2.44 4.80 1.66
N VAL A 18 1.71 5.65 2.40
CA VAL A 18 2.05 5.95 3.80
C VAL A 18 1.98 4.70 4.66
N ILE A 19 1.01 3.81 4.42
CA ILE A 19 0.91 2.52 5.13
C ILE A 19 2.12 1.64 4.78
N PHE A 20 2.48 1.51 3.49
CA PHE A 20 3.67 0.75 3.07
C PHE A 20 4.95 1.21 3.76
N GLY A 21 5.16 2.52 3.89
CA GLY A 21 6.33 3.10 4.57
C GLY A 21 6.46 2.74 6.06
N ARG A 22 5.39 2.24 6.70
CA ARG A 22 5.46 1.72 8.09
C ARG A 22 6.10 0.33 8.17
N TYR A 23 6.15 -0.39 7.05
CA TYR A 23 6.69 -1.75 6.98
C TYR A 23 8.14 -1.78 6.50
N THR A 24 8.51 -0.88 5.59
CA THR A 24 9.87 -0.78 5.06
C THR A 24 10.10 0.58 4.40
N ASP A 25 11.34 1.05 4.43
CA ASP A 25 11.77 2.21 3.62
C ASP A 25 12.05 1.82 2.16
N LEU A 26 12.17 0.51 1.87
CA LEU A 26 12.44 -0.03 0.54
C LEU A 26 11.12 -0.31 -0.19
N VAL A 27 10.50 0.75 -0.70
CA VAL A 27 9.26 0.70 -1.48
C VAL A 27 9.55 1.16 -2.91
N GLU A 28 9.30 0.29 -3.90
CA GLU A 28 9.38 0.60 -5.32
C GLU A 28 7.98 0.68 -5.93
N PRO A 29 7.48 1.88 -6.26
CA PRO A 29 6.13 2.01 -6.80
C PRO A 29 6.06 1.75 -8.31
N LEU A 30 5.06 0.98 -8.74
CA LEU A 30 4.84 0.63 -10.15
C LEU A 30 3.69 1.45 -10.78
N SER A 31 2.62 1.70 -10.02
CA SER A 31 1.43 2.44 -10.45
C SER A 31 0.81 3.24 -9.30
N LEU A 32 -0.43 3.74 -9.45
CA LEU A 32 -1.16 4.35 -8.33
C LEU A 32 -1.53 3.32 -7.25
N ASP A 33 -1.81 2.08 -7.63
CA ASP A 33 -2.33 1.03 -6.76
C ASP A 33 -1.34 -0.15 -6.55
N GLU A 34 -0.16 -0.09 -7.18
CA GLU A 34 0.84 -1.15 -7.11
C GLU A 34 2.23 -0.65 -6.68
N ALA A 35 2.89 -1.42 -5.81
CA ALA A 35 4.27 -1.23 -5.38
C ALA A 35 4.89 -2.56 -4.92
N TYR A 36 6.20 -2.71 -5.12
CA TYR A 36 7.00 -3.75 -4.48
C TYR A 36 7.56 -3.24 -3.15
N LEU A 37 7.54 -4.10 -2.13
CA LEU A 37 8.10 -3.83 -0.81
C LEU A 37 9.16 -4.89 -0.52
N ASP A 38 10.37 -4.47 -0.16
CA ASP A 38 11.37 -5.40 0.37
C ASP A 38 11.18 -5.57 1.88
N LEU A 39 10.67 -6.75 2.24
CA LEU A 39 10.43 -7.18 3.61
C LEU A 39 11.38 -8.29 4.06
N SER A 40 12.49 -8.52 3.35
CA SER A 40 13.44 -9.62 3.65
C SER A 40 14.09 -9.51 5.04
N HIS A 41 14.03 -8.34 5.67
CA HIS A 41 14.53 -8.08 7.02
C HIS A 41 13.52 -8.46 8.13
N ARG A 42 12.26 -8.74 7.78
CA ARG A 42 11.21 -9.15 8.71
C ARG A 42 11.33 -10.63 9.04
N LYS A 43 10.86 -11.03 10.23
CA LYS A 43 10.89 -12.43 10.70
C LYS A 43 9.59 -13.16 10.40
N GLU A 44 8.53 -12.40 10.23
CA GLU A 44 7.18 -12.83 9.87
C GLU A 44 7.17 -13.41 8.45
N SER A 45 6.25 -14.33 8.17
CA SER A 45 6.08 -14.84 6.81
C SER A 45 5.52 -13.75 5.88
N GLY A 46 5.85 -13.84 4.59
CA GLY A 46 5.30 -12.93 3.59
C GLY A 46 3.77 -12.95 3.54
N GLU A 47 3.14 -14.11 3.78
CA GLU A 47 1.69 -14.25 3.86
C GLU A 47 1.09 -13.47 5.05
N ALA A 48 1.69 -13.59 6.24
CA ALA A 48 1.23 -12.88 7.44
C ALA A 48 1.34 -11.35 7.26
N LEU A 49 2.47 -10.87 6.72
CA LEU A 49 2.68 -9.45 6.43
C LEU A 49 1.69 -8.95 5.37
N ALA A 50 1.46 -9.72 4.30
CA ALA A 50 0.51 -9.35 3.26
C ALA A 50 -0.93 -9.27 3.79
N GLN A 51 -1.32 -10.18 4.67
CA GLN A 51 -2.62 -10.13 5.34
C GLN A 51 -2.76 -8.88 6.21
N GLU A 52 -1.78 -8.61 7.06
CA GLU A 52 -1.79 -7.43 7.94
C GLU A 52 -1.85 -6.12 7.13
N ILE A 53 -1.03 -5.97 6.09
CA ILE A 53 -1.02 -4.79 5.22
C ILE A 53 -2.40 -4.57 4.58
N ARG A 54 -3.04 -5.65 4.09
CA ARG A 54 -4.39 -5.56 3.51
C ARG A 54 -5.43 -5.12 4.53
N GLU A 55 -5.37 -5.64 5.76
CA GLU A 55 -6.25 -5.24 6.85
C GLU A 55 -6.06 -3.76 7.20
N ARG A 56 -4.82 -3.29 7.32
CA ARG A 56 -4.52 -1.86 7.56
C ARG A 56 -5.04 -0.94 6.48
N ILE A 57 -4.82 -1.29 5.21
CA ILE A 57 -5.36 -0.51 4.09
C ILE A 57 -6.88 -0.42 4.21
N TYR A 58 -7.56 -1.53 4.44
CA TYR A 58 -9.02 -1.54 4.56
C TYR A 58 -9.54 -0.74 5.76
N GLU A 59 -8.85 -0.76 6.90
CA GLU A 59 -9.23 -0.01 8.09
C GLU A 59 -9.03 1.51 7.92
N GLU A 60 -7.96 1.92 7.23
CA GLU A 60 -7.52 3.32 7.18
C GLU A 60 -8.00 4.08 5.92
N THR A 61 -8.41 3.39 4.86
CA THR A 61 -8.84 4.04 3.59
C THR A 61 -10.34 3.88 3.31
N LYS A 62 -11.16 3.67 4.35
CA LYS A 62 -12.62 3.58 4.23
C LYS A 62 -13.29 4.89 3.86
#